data_AF-G7L904-F1
#
_entry.id   AF-G7L904-F1
#
_cell.length_a   1.000
_cell.length_b   1.000
_cell.length_c   1.000
_cell.angle_alpha   90.00
_cell.angle_beta   90.00
_cell.angle_gamma   90.00
#
_symmetry.space_group_name_H-M   'P 1'
#
loop_
_entity.id
_entity.type
_entity.pdbx_description
1 polymer ?
#
loop_
_entity_poly.entity_id
_entity_poly.type
_entity_poly.pdbx_seq_one_letter_code
_entity_poly.pdbx_strand_id
1 'polypeptide(L)'
;MASSTWLISSFFKFSFPTRASQIHCQCNTNSNSSSRGIQRRWVEAFDQSLASPERFTVASYNILADRNASQHTDLYVNVPSRYINWNRRQKILSEELFEWNPDIICLQEVDMYVELSNILVKAGYAGSYKRRTGDTSDGCAMFWKADKFRLLDGESIQYKNIGLRDNVAQLLVFEMSGSDSRRLLVGNIHVLYNPNRGEVKLGQIRFLSSKAQSLSEKWGNAPVILAGDFNSTPESGIYKFLSTSELNIKLYDRKQLSGQKRCRPAQVLGEKKETVGPFSSLDGLLDFWTDEEVKTATGDSECHLAVHPLKLNSSYATVNGSASTRGLNGEPLATSYHSKFLGTVDYLWYSEGIVPTRVLDTVSISDLLREGGLPCKKVGSDHLALLSEFSFSVAHNKSTDITAAAASPRVDIE
;
A
#
# COMPACT_ATOMS: atom_id res chain seq x y z
N MET A 1 -17.86 -77.58 -15.04
CA MET A 1 -17.58 -78.28 -13.77
C MET A 1 -16.08 -78.54 -13.70
N ALA A 2 -15.53 -78.59 -12.48
CA ALA A 2 -14.11 -78.59 -12.06
C ALA A 2 -13.53 -77.16 -11.90
N SER A 3 -13.61 -76.55 -10.72
CA SER A 3 -12.74 -76.67 -9.51
C SER A 3 -11.55 -75.69 -9.62
N SER A 4 -11.16 -74.86 -8.66
CA SER A 4 -11.58 -74.56 -7.29
C SER A 4 -10.80 -73.29 -6.86
N THR A 5 -11.38 -72.56 -5.90
CA THR A 5 -10.86 -71.43 -5.09
C THR A 5 -9.36 -71.42 -4.78
N TRP A 6 -8.74 -70.22 -4.72
CA TRP A 6 -8.15 -69.63 -3.49
C TRP A 6 -7.86 -68.12 -3.71
N LEU A 7 -8.34 -67.30 -2.77
CA LEU A 7 -8.02 -65.88 -2.58
C LEU A 7 -6.61 -65.72 -2.00
N ILE A 8 -5.90 -64.64 -2.37
CA ILE A 8 -5.22 -63.68 -1.48
C ILE A 8 -4.51 -62.62 -2.36
N SER A 9 -4.87 -61.36 -2.15
CA SER A 9 -4.29 -60.18 -2.80
C SER A 9 -2.95 -59.81 -2.15
N SER A 10 -1.91 -59.67 -2.97
CA SER A 10 -0.61 -59.10 -2.61
C SER A 10 -0.69 -57.57 -2.54
N PHE A 11 -0.44 -57.00 -1.35
CA PHE A 11 -0.01 -55.62 -1.17
C PHE A 11 1.47 -55.63 -0.79
N PHE A 12 2.32 -55.05 -1.63
CA PHE A 12 3.74 -54.85 -1.35
C PHE A 12 3.91 -53.76 -0.26
N LYS A 13 4.50 -54.14 0.87
CA LYS A 13 5.11 -53.22 1.85
C LYS A 13 6.60 -53.10 1.52
N PHE A 14 7.09 -51.89 1.26
CA PHE A 14 8.51 -51.58 1.40
C PHE A 14 8.74 -50.87 2.73
N SER A 15 9.54 -51.50 3.59
CA SER A 15 10.00 -50.97 4.87
C SER A 15 11.23 -50.08 4.67
N PHE A 16 11.25 -48.90 5.30
CA PHE A 16 12.48 -48.10 5.48
C PHE A 16 12.91 -48.14 6.97
N PRO A 17 14.22 -48.25 7.26
CA PRO A 17 14.71 -48.38 8.63
C PRO A 17 14.76 -47.03 9.35
N THR A 18 14.22 -47.01 10.57
CA THR A 18 14.35 -45.94 11.56
C THR A 18 15.72 -45.98 12.24
N ARG A 19 16.49 -44.89 12.16
CA ARG A 19 17.56 -44.61 13.12
C ARG A 19 17.54 -43.13 13.47
N ALA A 20 17.08 -42.83 14.69
CA ALA A 20 17.11 -41.51 15.28
C ALA A 20 18.54 -41.19 15.74
N SER A 21 19.13 -40.12 15.22
CA SER A 21 20.31 -39.48 15.81
C SER A 21 19.87 -38.20 16.53
N GLN A 22 19.93 -38.23 17.86
CA GLN A 22 19.80 -37.04 18.70
C GLN A 22 20.99 -36.12 18.44
N ILE A 23 20.76 -34.99 17.77
CA ILE A 23 21.68 -33.85 17.80
C ILE A 23 21.32 -33.03 19.03
N HIS A 24 22.10 -33.21 20.09
CA HIS A 24 22.04 -32.39 21.29
C HIS A 24 22.62 -31.00 20.97
N CYS A 25 21.77 -30.06 20.54
CA CYS A 25 22.12 -28.65 20.54
C CYS A 25 22.08 -28.15 22.00
N GLN A 26 23.25 -27.97 22.61
CA GLN A 26 23.40 -27.26 23.87
C GLN A 26 22.92 -25.81 23.67
N CYS A 27 21.74 -25.52 24.21
CA CYS A 27 21.23 -24.16 24.31
C CYS A 27 22.04 -23.43 25.37
N ASN A 28 22.96 -22.58 24.93
CA ASN A 28 23.66 -21.65 25.80
C ASN A 28 22.64 -20.59 26.26
N THR A 29 22.13 -20.73 27.48
CA THR A 29 21.20 -19.80 28.11
C THR A 29 21.93 -18.53 28.55
N ASN A 30 22.24 -17.67 27.59
CA ASN A 30 22.56 -16.26 27.82
C ASN A 30 21.57 -15.41 27.03
N SER A 31 20.31 -15.38 27.47
CA SER A 31 19.33 -14.41 26.99
C SER A 31 19.19 -13.29 28.00
N ASN A 32 20.03 -12.26 27.85
CA ASN A 32 19.68 -10.92 28.30
C ASN A 32 18.34 -10.56 27.64
N SER A 33 17.26 -10.53 28.42
CA SER A 33 15.93 -10.14 27.98
C SER A 33 15.86 -8.62 27.81
N SER A 34 16.56 -8.08 26.81
CA SER A 34 16.21 -6.77 26.28
C SER A 34 14.96 -6.93 25.43
N SER A 35 13.93 -6.14 25.72
CA SER A 35 12.65 -6.17 25.01
C SER A 35 12.86 -5.97 23.50
N ARG A 36 12.73 -7.03 22.70
CA ARG A 36 12.76 -6.96 21.23
C ARG A 36 11.47 -6.31 20.72
N GLY A 37 11.39 -4.99 20.79
CA GLY A 37 10.30 -4.22 20.17
C GLY A 37 10.43 -4.21 18.63
N ILE A 38 9.42 -3.67 17.95
CA ILE A 38 9.45 -3.42 16.50
C ILE A 38 10.76 -2.71 16.12
N GLN A 39 11.51 -3.32 15.20
CA GLN A 39 12.72 -2.79 14.60
C GLN A 39 12.67 -3.08 13.10
N ARG A 40 12.80 -2.04 12.29
CA ARG A 40 12.72 -2.12 10.83
C ARG A 40 14.10 -1.88 10.24
N ARG A 41 14.36 -2.41 9.05
CA ARG A 41 15.67 -2.33 8.39
C ARG A 41 15.48 -2.07 6.91
N TRP A 42 16.43 -1.35 6.32
CA TRP A 42 16.49 -1.21 4.88
C TRP A 42 16.88 -2.54 4.24
N VAL A 43 16.21 -2.88 3.14
CA VAL A 43 16.54 -4.04 2.30
C VAL A 43 16.83 -3.52 0.91
N GLU A 44 18.02 -3.83 0.42
CA GLU A 44 18.54 -3.37 -0.87
C GLU A 44 17.94 -4.16 -2.03
N ALA A 45 17.72 -3.48 -3.16
CA ALA A 45 17.43 -4.13 -4.43
C ALA A 45 18.64 -4.98 -4.85
N PHE A 46 18.37 -6.17 -5.41
CA PHE A 46 19.42 -7.09 -5.83
C PHE A 46 20.24 -6.54 -6.99
N ASP A 47 19.56 -5.92 -7.97
CA ASP A 47 20.19 -5.30 -9.13
C ASP A 47 20.03 -3.78 -9.06
N GLN A 48 21.16 -3.08 -9.02
CA GLN A 48 21.22 -1.61 -9.05
C GLN A 48 21.83 -1.08 -10.36
N SER A 49 22.03 -1.94 -11.37
CA SER A 49 22.67 -1.58 -12.65
C SER A 49 21.93 -0.47 -13.41
N LEU A 50 20.62 -0.38 -13.23
CA LEU A 50 19.76 0.62 -13.86
C LEU A 50 19.63 1.91 -13.04
N ALA A 51 20.15 1.97 -11.82
CA ALA A 51 20.00 3.12 -10.93
C ALA A 51 21.05 4.19 -11.22
N SER A 52 20.60 5.42 -11.48
CA SER A 52 21.47 6.59 -11.48
C SER A 52 22.01 6.91 -10.06
N PRO A 53 23.07 7.74 -9.93
CA PRO A 53 23.60 8.13 -8.63
C PRO A 53 22.62 8.96 -7.78
N GLU A 54 21.76 9.75 -8.43
CA GLU A 54 20.80 10.60 -7.77
C GLU A 54 19.66 9.77 -7.19
N ARG A 55 19.49 9.86 -5.87
CA ARG A 55 18.53 9.06 -5.11
C ARG A 55 17.59 9.96 -4.34
N PHE A 56 16.36 9.50 -4.18
CA PHE A 56 15.38 10.15 -3.33
C PHE A 56 14.48 9.13 -2.66
N THR A 57 13.87 9.53 -1.54
CA THR A 57 13.01 8.65 -0.74
C THR A 57 11.57 9.14 -0.73
N VAL A 58 10.63 8.19 -0.86
CA VAL A 58 9.20 8.44 -0.75
C VAL A 58 8.62 7.59 0.37
N ALA A 59 7.91 8.24 1.28
CA ALA A 59 7.16 7.62 2.35
C ALA A 59 5.66 7.60 2.01
N SER A 60 4.95 6.52 2.33
CA SER A 60 3.48 6.44 2.36
C SER A 60 3.03 6.00 3.75
N TYR A 61 2.16 6.76 4.41
CA TYR A 61 1.74 6.42 5.77
C TYR A 61 0.30 6.89 6.07
N ASN A 62 -0.61 5.93 6.28
CA ASN A 62 -1.88 6.20 6.92
C ASN A 62 -1.62 6.42 8.41
N ILE A 63 -1.88 7.65 8.92
CA ILE A 63 -1.49 8.04 10.27
C ILE A 63 -2.59 7.87 11.32
N LEU A 64 -3.72 7.27 10.94
CA LEU A 64 -4.90 7.09 11.76
C LEU A 64 -5.42 8.42 12.34
N ALA A 65 -6.48 8.95 11.71
CA ALA A 65 -7.10 10.19 12.16
C ALA A 65 -7.56 10.05 13.62
N ASP A 66 -7.36 11.08 14.44
CA ASP A 66 -7.76 11.03 15.85
C ASP A 66 -9.27 10.89 16.03
N ARG A 67 -10.04 11.52 15.14
CA ARG A 67 -11.49 11.32 15.10
C ARG A 67 -11.86 9.89 14.73
N ASN A 68 -11.14 9.24 13.80
CA ASN A 68 -11.42 7.85 13.42
C ASN A 68 -11.09 6.90 14.58
N ALA A 69 -9.94 7.10 15.22
CA ALA A 69 -9.52 6.30 16.37
C ALA A 69 -10.54 6.36 17.54
N SER A 70 -11.13 7.55 17.78
CA SER A 70 -12.14 7.75 18.82
C SER A 70 -13.54 7.27 18.43
N GLN A 71 -13.91 7.27 17.14
CA GLN A 71 -15.21 6.78 16.67
C GLN A 71 -15.28 5.25 16.49
N HIS A 72 -14.13 4.60 16.29
CA HIS A 72 -14.02 3.17 16.01
C HIS A 72 -13.26 2.42 17.11
N THR A 73 -13.61 2.66 18.37
CA THR A 73 -12.95 2.05 19.54
C THR A 73 -13.01 0.52 19.53
N ASP A 74 -13.98 -0.08 18.83
CA ASP A 74 -14.12 -1.51 18.66
C ASP A 74 -12.97 -2.15 17.85
N LEU A 75 -12.27 -1.36 17.02
CA LEU A 75 -11.06 -1.81 16.31
C LEU A 75 -9.86 -1.95 17.24
N TYR A 76 -9.85 -1.22 18.34
CA TYR A 76 -8.68 -1.02 19.21
C TYR A 76 -8.87 -1.62 20.62
N VAL A 77 -9.76 -2.59 20.78
CA VAL A 77 -10.07 -3.23 22.08
C VAL A 77 -8.85 -3.85 22.78
N ASN A 78 -7.84 -4.27 22.01
CA ASN A 78 -6.60 -4.87 22.52
C ASN A 78 -5.47 -3.83 22.69
N VAL A 79 -5.72 -2.57 22.33
CA VAL A 79 -4.73 -1.50 22.37
C VAL A 79 -4.94 -0.69 23.65
N PRO A 80 -3.92 -0.58 24.52
CA PRO A 80 -4.00 0.28 25.70
C PRO A 80 -4.37 1.73 25.31
N SER A 81 -5.33 2.34 26.02
CA SER A 81 -5.82 3.71 25.71
C SER A 81 -4.73 4.77 25.61
N ARG A 82 -3.66 4.62 26.40
CA ARG A 82 -2.47 5.48 26.31
C ARG A 82 -1.80 5.48 24.93
N TYR A 83 -1.93 4.41 24.13
CA TYR A 83 -1.38 4.30 22.78
C TYR A 83 -2.32 4.90 21.72
N ILE A 84 -3.60 5.07 22.04
CA ILE A 84 -4.59 5.73 21.16
C ILE A 84 -4.55 7.26 21.28
N ASN A 85 -4.15 7.79 22.44
CA ASN A 85 -4.10 9.23 22.69
C ASN A 85 -3.28 10.00 21.64
N TRP A 86 -3.90 11.02 21.01
CA TRP A 86 -3.28 11.84 19.95
C TRP A 86 -1.91 12.39 20.31
N ASN A 87 -1.80 13.10 21.45
CA ASN A 87 -0.55 13.78 21.83
C ASN A 87 0.63 12.80 21.90
N ARG A 88 0.37 11.56 22.31
CA ARG A 88 1.36 10.50 22.25
C ARG A 88 1.60 10.03 20.82
N ARG A 89 0.54 9.67 20.07
CA ARG A 89 0.67 9.17 18.70
C ARG A 89 1.43 10.15 17.82
N GLN A 90 1.04 11.42 17.82
CA GLN A 90 1.71 12.51 17.11
C GLN A 90 3.21 12.59 17.43
N LYS A 91 3.61 12.45 18.71
CA LYS A 91 5.02 12.40 19.08
C LYS A 91 5.74 11.21 18.43
N ILE A 92 5.16 10.01 18.52
CA ILE A 92 5.73 8.80 17.90
C ILE A 92 5.79 8.92 16.38
N LEU A 93 4.71 9.38 15.74
CA LEU A 93 4.65 9.61 14.29
C LEU A 93 5.73 10.60 13.83
N SER A 94 5.96 11.67 14.61
CA SER A 94 7.02 12.65 14.32
C SER A 94 8.41 12.03 14.49
N GLU A 95 8.63 11.25 15.55
CA GLU A 95 9.88 10.50 15.77
C GLU A 95 10.16 9.53 14.63
N GLU A 96 9.17 8.75 14.18
CA GLU A 96 9.25 7.84 13.04
C GLU A 96 9.66 8.58 11.75
N LEU A 97 8.96 9.66 11.40
CA LEU A 97 9.25 10.44 10.19
C LEU A 97 10.62 11.13 10.23
N PHE A 98 11.03 11.66 11.39
CA PHE A 98 12.33 12.31 11.54
C PHE A 98 13.49 11.33 11.55
N GLU A 99 13.31 10.12 12.09
CA GLU A 99 14.32 9.06 12.04
C GLU A 99 14.62 8.67 10.60
N TRP A 100 13.60 8.52 9.77
CA TRP A 100 13.79 8.12 8.37
C TRP A 100 14.11 9.27 7.42
N ASN A 101 13.75 10.51 7.80
CA ASN A 101 14.00 11.74 7.05
C ASN A 101 13.70 11.63 5.53
N PRO A 102 12.51 11.14 5.13
CA PRO A 102 12.15 10.91 3.74
C PRO A 102 12.12 12.22 2.94
N ASP A 103 12.40 12.20 1.65
CA ASP A 103 12.39 13.43 0.85
C ASP A 103 10.97 13.87 0.45
N ILE A 104 10.07 12.91 0.23
CA ILE A 104 8.64 13.13 -0.04
C ILE A 104 7.82 12.23 0.91
N ILE A 105 6.77 12.77 1.53
CA ILE A 105 5.90 12.10 2.48
C ILE A 105 4.47 12.18 1.97
N CYS A 106 3.84 11.04 1.74
CA CYS A 106 2.43 10.90 1.39
C CYS A 106 1.66 10.37 2.61
N LEU A 107 0.83 11.20 3.21
CA LEU A 107 0.03 10.85 4.39
C LEU A 107 -1.44 10.70 4.05
N GLN A 108 -2.08 9.71 4.68
CA GLN A 108 -3.52 9.50 4.64
C GLN A 108 -4.11 9.62 6.06
N GLU A 109 -5.40 9.89 6.16
CA GLU A 109 -6.11 10.12 7.44
C GLU A 109 -5.57 11.30 8.27
N VAL A 110 -5.23 12.40 7.60
CA VAL A 110 -4.74 13.60 8.29
C VAL A 110 -5.93 14.50 8.67
N ASP A 111 -6.30 14.53 9.96
CA ASP A 111 -7.30 15.45 10.52
C ASP A 111 -6.70 16.60 11.36
N MET A 112 -5.48 16.44 11.87
CA MET A 112 -4.72 17.45 12.61
C MET A 112 -3.64 18.16 11.77
N TYR A 113 -4.00 18.54 10.54
CA TYR A 113 -3.05 19.03 9.53
C TYR A 113 -2.22 20.23 10.00
N VAL A 114 -2.84 21.25 10.62
CA VAL A 114 -2.13 22.49 11.02
C VAL A 114 -0.99 22.19 12.00
N GLU A 115 -1.25 21.33 12.98
CA GLU A 115 -0.27 20.94 13.98
C GLU A 115 0.91 20.16 13.35
N LEU A 116 0.58 19.18 12.51
CA LEU A 116 1.59 18.37 11.81
C LEU A 116 2.40 19.20 10.81
N SER A 117 1.74 20.11 10.09
CA SER A 117 2.39 21.02 9.14
C SER A 117 3.37 21.94 9.85
N ASN A 118 3.01 22.51 11.00
CA ASN A 118 3.92 23.33 11.80
C ASN A 118 5.20 22.59 12.22
N ILE A 119 5.10 21.28 12.48
CA ILE A 119 6.23 20.43 12.85
C ILE A 119 7.11 20.14 11.62
N LEU A 120 6.52 19.71 10.51
CA LEU A 120 7.25 19.33 9.30
C LEU A 120 7.86 20.54 8.59
N VAL A 121 7.19 21.70 8.58
CA VAL A 121 7.74 22.94 8.02
C VAL A 121 8.98 23.39 8.78
N LYS A 122 8.97 23.30 10.11
CA LYS A 122 10.17 23.58 10.93
C LYS A 122 11.32 22.59 10.65
N ALA A 123 11.00 21.39 10.17
CA ALA A 123 11.98 20.39 9.74
C ALA A 123 12.42 20.54 8.27
N GLY A 124 12.01 21.60 7.57
CA GLY A 124 12.46 21.91 6.20
C GLY A 124 11.54 21.41 5.08
N TYR A 125 10.35 20.91 5.43
CA TYR A 125 9.36 20.48 4.43
C TYR A 125 8.45 21.62 3.98
N ALA A 126 8.10 21.64 2.71
CA ALA A 126 6.86 22.27 2.24
C ALA A 126 5.73 21.24 2.24
N GLY A 127 4.47 21.69 2.22
CA GLY A 127 3.32 20.79 2.33
C GLY A 127 2.08 21.25 1.57
N SER A 128 1.28 20.27 1.15
CA SER A 128 -0.03 20.44 0.52
C SER A 128 -1.03 19.50 1.17
N TYR A 129 -2.25 19.96 1.41
CA TYR A 129 -3.30 19.18 2.05
C TYR A 129 -4.60 19.25 1.28
N LYS A 130 -5.26 18.10 1.18
CA LYS A 130 -6.61 18.00 0.68
C LYS A 130 -7.48 17.21 1.67
N ARG A 131 -8.40 17.90 2.32
CA ARG A 131 -9.45 17.29 3.12
C ARG A 131 -10.44 16.52 2.24
N ARG A 132 -10.96 15.40 2.75
CA ARG A 132 -12.14 14.73 2.19
C ARG A 132 -13.35 15.67 2.15
N THR A 133 -14.28 15.39 1.24
CA THR A 133 -15.54 16.14 1.17
C THR A 133 -16.55 15.62 2.21
N GLY A 134 -17.68 16.29 2.37
CA GLY A 134 -18.68 15.90 3.37
C GLY A 134 -18.24 16.19 4.80
N ASP A 135 -18.74 15.41 5.76
CA ASP A 135 -18.62 15.68 7.20
C ASP A 135 -17.37 15.06 7.85
N THR A 136 -16.58 14.32 7.07
CA THR A 136 -15.29 13.77 7.50
C THR A 136 -14.27 14.88 7.70
N SER A 137 -13.45 14.76 8.73
CA SER A 137 -12.44 15.78 9.08
C SER A 137 -11.04 15.44 8.58
N ASP A 138 -10.82 14.23 8.11
CA ASP A 138 -9.53 13.74 7.64
C ASP A 138 -9.31 14.00 6.14
N GLY A 139 -8.08 13.77 5.68
CA GLY A 139 -7.68 13.98 4.30
C GLY A 139 -6.33 13.37 3.94
N CYS A 140 -5.84 13.72 2.77
CA CYS A 140 -4.51 13.39 2.30
C CYS A 140 -3.59 14.61 2.41
N ALA A 141 -2.37 14.41 2.87
CA ALA A 141 -1.32 15.45 2.84
C ALA A 141 -0.09 14.94 2.10
N MET A 142 0.57 15.80 1.34
CA MET A 142 1.90 15.54 0.81
C MET A 142 2.86 16.59 1.33
N PHE A 143 4.01 16.15 1.84
CA PHE A 143 5.12 17.00 2.27
C PHE A 143 6.38 16.65 1.48
N TRP A 144 7.23 17.64 1.19
CA TRP A 144 8.49 17.41 0.47
C TRP A 144 9.58 18.37 0.94
N LYS A 145 10.84 17.94 0.88
CA LYS A 145 11.99 18.79 1.19
C LYS A 145 12.14 19.88 0.13
N ALA A 146 11.93 21.13 0.54
CA ALA A 146 11.85 22.27 -0.40
C ALA A 146 13.22 22.65 -1.00
N ASP A 147 14.32 22.28 -0.36
CA ASP A 147 15.69 22.43 -0.86
C ASP A 147 16.06 21.38 -1.91
N LYS A 148 15.36 20.24 -1.94
CA LYS A 148 15.59 19.15 -2.89
C LYS A 148 14.57 19.10 -4.01
N PHE A 149 13.31 19.45 -3.76
CA PHE A 149 12.22 19.36 -4.73
C PHE A 149 11.48 20.68 -4.90
N ARG A 150 11.43 21.16 -6.15
CA ARG A 150 10.62 22.31 -6.55
C ARG A 150 9.28 21.81 -7.09
N LEU A 151 8.17 22.27 -6.50
CA LEU A 151 6.83 21.98 -7.02
C LEU A 151 6.61 22.77 -8.31
N LEU A 152 6.25 22.07 -9.39
CA LEU A 152 5.99 22.64 -10.72
C LEU A 152 4.49 22.77 -11.03
N ASP A 153 3.71 21.76 -10.64
CA ASP A 153 2.28 21.67 -10.94
C ASP A 153 1.61 20.75 -9.93
N GLY A 154 0.28 20.83 -9.85
CA GLY A 154 -0.47 19.91 -9.04
C GLY A 154 -1.97 20.05 -9.17
N GLU A 155 -2.67 18.95 -8.97
CA GLU A 155 -4.12 18.94 -8.85
C GLU A 155 -4.57 18.06 -7.68
N SER A 156 -5.76 18.37 -7.15
CA SER A 156 -6.42 17.57 -6.13
C SER A 156 -7.72 17.01 -6.70
N ILE A 157 -7.94 15.72 -6.52
CA ILE A 157 -9.13 15.02 -6.97
C ILE A 157 -10.13 14.95 -5.82
N GLN A 158 -11.35 15.42 -6.05
CA GLN A 158 -12.50 15.20 -5.18
C GLN A 158 -13.43 14.21 -5.87
N TYR A 159 -13.41 12.96 -5.42
CA TYR A 159 -14.15 11.89 -6.09
C TYR A 159 -15.66 12.10 -6.09
N LYS A 160 -16.17 12.92 -5.16
CA LYS A 160 -17.57 13.34 -5.09
C LYS A 160 -18.04 14.00 -6.38
N ASN A 161 -17.17 14.78 -7.03
CA ASN A 161 -17.48 15.51 -8.26
C ASN A 161 -17.77 14.59 -9.45
N ILE A 162 -17.37 13.32 -9.35
CA ILE A 162 -17.61 12.28 -10.35
C ILE A 162 -18.42 11.10 -9.79
N GLY A 163 -19.14 11.31 -8.67
CA GLY A 163 -20.02 10.30 -8.08
C GLY A 163 -19.32 9.17 -7.30
N LEU A 164 -18.01 9.27 -7.08
CA LEU A 164 -17.19 8.22 -6.48
C LEU A 164 -16.92 8.44 -4.97
N ARG A 165 -17.93 8.87 -4.21
CA ARG A 165 -17.86 9.13 -2.74
C ARG A 165 -16.93 10.28 -2.36
N ASP A 166 -16.84 10.56 -1.06
CA ASP A 166 -16.15 11.72 -0.50
C ASP A 166 -14.62 11.59 -0.38
N ASN A 167 -14.06 10.48 -0.87
CA ASN A 167 -12.61 10.28 -0.92
C ASN A 167 -11.91 11.38 -1.74
N VAL A 168 -10.61 11.53 -1.52
CA VAL A 168 -9.77 12.47 -2.24
C VAL A 168 -8.44 11.83 -2.62
N ALA A 169 -7.76 12.46 -3.58
CA ALA A 169 -6.38 12.17 -3.93
C ALA A 169 -5.67 13.48 -4.30
N GLN A 170 -4.34 13.44 -4.32
CA GLN A 170 -3.48 14.54 -4.74
C GLN A 170 -2.53 14.01 -5.82
N LEU A 171 -2.21 14.84 -6.83
CA LEU A 171 -1.17 14.60 -7.83
C LEU A 171 -0.28 15.84 -7.86
N LEU A 172 1.01 15.69 -7.56
CA LEU A 172 1.97 16.80 -7.55
C LEU A 172 3.16 16.46 -8.46
N VAL A 173 3.56 17.43 -9.28
CA VAL A 173 4.73 17.30 -10.16
C VAL A 173 5.88 18.09 -9.56
N PHE A 174 7.00 17.42 -9.39
CA PHE A 174 8.22 17.99 -8.84
C PHE A 174 9.33 18.00 -9.87
N GLU A 175 10.22 18.97 -9.73
CA GLU A 175 11.56 18.96 -10.30
C GLU A 175 12.56 18.72 -9.17
N MET A 176 13.40 17.70 -9.32
CA MET A 176 14.48 17.43 -8.39
C MET A 176 15.65 18.38 -8.68
N SER A 177 16.18 19.00 -7.63
CA SER A 177 17.37 19.84 -7.71
C SER A 177 18.60 18.98 -7.99
N GLY A 178 19.35 19.32 -9.05
CA GLY A 178 20.48 18.53 -9.52
C GLY A 178 21.10 19.14 -10.79
N SER A 179 22.12 18.48 -11.34
CA SER A 179 22.75 18.92 -12.60
C SER A 179 21.85 18.65 -13.81
N ASP A 180 21.02 17.61 -13.74
CA ASP A 180 20.00 17.30 -14.74
C ASP A 180 18.62 17.70 -14.17
N SER A 181 17.84 18.47 -14.92
CA SER A 181 16.46 18.79 -14.55
C SER A 181 15.59 17.54 -14.67
N ARG A 182 15.39 16.82 -13.57
CA ARG A 182 14.59 15.58 -13.54
C ARG A 182 13.24 15.80 -12.90
N ARG A 183 12.19 15.41 -13.62
CA ARG A 183 10.81 15.59 -13.18
C ARG A 183 10.23 14.28 -12.66
N LEU A 184 9.36 14.38 -11.67
CA LEU A 184 8.68 13.26 -11.02
C LEU A 184 7.25 13.66 -10.71
N LEU A 185 6.28 12.80 -11.03
CA LEU A 185 4.90 12.95 -10.59
C LEU A 185 4.64 12.01 -9.42
N VAL A 186 4.14 12.57 -8.31
CA VAL A 186 3.77 11.79 -7.12
C VAL A 186 2.28 11.95 -6.85
N GLY A 187 1.58 10.82 -6.78
CA GLY A 187 0.20 10.71 -6.36
C GLY A 187 0.08 10.20 -4.93
N ASN A 188 -0.89 10.74 -4.20
CA ASN A 188 -1.28 10.28 -2.86
C ASN A 188 -2.78 10.04 -2.83
N ILE A 189 -3.22 8.85 -2.43
CA ILE A 189 -4.63 8.46 -2.37
C ILE A 189 -4.99 7.73 -1.07
N HIS A 190 -6.24 7.92 -0.63
CA HIS A 190 -6.88 7.03 0.33
C HIS A 190 -8.20 6.52 -0.25
N VAL A 191 -8.16 5.32 -0.83
CA VAL A 191 -9.27 4.64 -1.51
C VAL A 191 -10.39 4.30 -0.52
N LEU A 192 -11.64 4.23 -0.98
CA LEU A 192 -12.80 3.89 -0.16
C LEU A 192 -12.56 2.62 0.69
N TYR A 193 -12.83 2.71 1.99
CA TYR A 193 -12.67 1.60 2.93
C TYR A 193 -13.63 0.42 2.67
N ASN A 194 -14.92 0.72 2.46
CA ASN A 194 -16.00 -0.28 2.45
C ASN A 194 -15.70 -1.47 1.53
N PRO A 195 -15.54 -2.71 2.08
CA PRO A 195 -15.14 -3.87 1.29
C PRO A 195 -16.21 -4.34 0.31
N ASN A 196 -17.47 -3.92 0.48
CA ASN A 196 -18.58 -4.29 -0.40
C ASN A 196 -18.70 -3.41 -1.66
N ARG A 197 -17.84 -2.39 -1.80
CA ARG A 197 -17.93 -1.38 -2.87
C ARG A 197 -16.72 -1.41 -3.79
N GLY A 198 -16.37 -2.62 -4.27
CA GLY A 198 -15.21 -2.84 -5.12
C GLY A 198 -15.22 -2.01 -6.40
N GLU A 199 -16.41 -1.78 -6.98
CA GLU A 199 -16.61 -0.96 -8.16
C GLU A 199 -16.23 0.51 -7.94
N VAL A 200 -16.53 1.07 -6.77
CA VAL A 200 -16.15 2.45 -6.44
C VAL A 200 -14.65 2.55 -6.25
N LYS A 201 -14.04 1.57 -5.56
CA LYS A 201 -12.58 1.52 -5.38
C LYS A 201 -11.86 1.45 -6.72
N LEU A 202 -12.31 0.55 -7.60
CA LEU A 202 -11.76 0.39 -8.94
C LEU A 202 -11.93 1.67 -9.78
N GLY A 203 -13.11 2.30 -9.74
CA GLY A 203 -13.36 3.58 -10.41
C GLY A 203 -12.46 4.71 -9.90
N GLN A 204 -12.22 4.79 -8.58
CA GLN A 204 -11.33 5.80 -7.97
C GLN A 204 -9.89 5.64 -8.47
N ILE A 205 -9.39 4.40 -8.45
CA ILE A 205 -8.04 4.06 -8.89
C ILE A 205 -7.89 4.30 -10.40
N ARG A 206 -8.84 3.84 -11.21
CA ARG A 206 -8.84 4.06 -12.67
C ARG A 206 -8.78 5.55 -12.99
N PHE A 207 -9.62 6.36 -12.35
CA PHE A 207 -9.65 7.80 -12.57
C PHE A 207 -8.33 8.48 -12.15
N LEU A 208 -7.74 8.09 -11.01
CA LEU A 208 -6.43 8.57 -10.59
C LEU A 208 -5.36 8.24 -11.64
N SER A 209 -5.31 6.99 -12.11
CA SER A 209 -4.32 6.53 -13.09
C SER A 209 -4.45 7.28 -14.42
N SER A 210 -5.67 7.55 -14.89
CA SER A 210 -5.88 8.38 -16.08
C SER A 210 -5.40 9.82 -15.90
N LYS A 211 -5.69 10.44 -14.75
CA LYS A 211 -5.24 11.80 -14.43
C LYS A 211 -3.72 11.89 -14.31
N ALA A 212 -3.10 10.93 -13.62
CA ALA A 212 -1.66 10.82 -13.49
C ALA A 212 -0.97 10.64 -14.85
N GLN A 213 -1.53 9.85 -15.76
CA GLN A 213 -1.01 9.73 -17.13
C GLN A 213 -1.06 11.06 -17.88
N SER A 214 -2.21 11.73 -17.92
CA SER A 214 -2.33 13.01 -18.63
C SER A 214 -1.38 14.08 -18.07
N LEU A 215 -1.19 14.11 -16.75
CA LEU A 215 -0.28 15.05 -16.10
C LEU A 215 1.19 14.65 -16.31
N SER A 216 1.51 13.35 -16.34
CA SER A 216 2.83 12.84 -16.72
C SER A 216 3.21 13.27 -18.14
N GLU A 217 2.32 13.07 -19.11
CA GLU A 217 2.50 13.46 -20.52
C GLU A 217 2.72 14.97 -20.66
N LYS A 218 1.89 15.78 -19.98
CA LYS A 218 2.03 17.26 -19.94
C LYS A 218 3.43 17.69 -19.51
N TRP A 219 4.07 16.94 -18.62
CA TRP A 219 5.38 17.27 -18.06
C TRP A 219 6.54 16.48 -18.68
N GLY A 220 6.35 15.96 -19.89
CA GLY A 220 7.40 15.30 -20.67
C GLY A 220 7.54 13.81 -20.34
N ASN A 221 6.43 13.13 -20.11
CA ASN A 221 6.38 11.73 -19.64
C ASN A 221 7.13 11.54 -18.31
N ALA A 222 6.91 12.46 -17.37
CA ALA A 222 7.54 12.39 -16.05
C ALA A 222 7.17 11.05 -15.37
N PRO A 223 8.16 10.29 -14.84
CA PRO A 223 7.88 9.05 -14.12
C PRO A 223 6.88 9.28 -12.98
N VAL A 224 6.03 8.29 -12.74
CA VAL A 224 4.92 8.35 -11.79
C VAL A 224 5.20 7.47 -10.59
N ILE A 225 4.96 8.00 -9.39
CA ILE A 225 4.80 7.22 -8.16
C ILE A 225 3.36 7.40 -7.67
N LEU A 226 2.62 6.31 -7.41
CA LEU A 226 1.33 6.37 -6.73
C LEU A 226 1.46 5.72 -5.35
N ALA A 227 1.42 6.56 -4.34
CA ALA A 227 1.46 6.19 -2.93
C ALA A 227 0.06 6.19 -2.33
N GLY A 228 -0.19 5.32 -1.35
CA GLY A 228 -1.37 5.47 -0.51
C GLY A 228 -1.90 4.19 0.11
N ASP A 229 -3.04 4.36 0.77
CA ASP A 229 -3.90 3.28 1.25
C ASP A 229 -4.92 2.96 0.17
N PHE A 230 -4.74 1.81 -0.47
CA PHE A 230 -5.60 1.32 -1.55
C PHE A 230 -6.77 0.49 -1.04
N ASN A 231 -6.82 0.21 0.27
CA ASN A 231 -7.85 -0.62 0.90
C ASN A 231 -8.13 -1.91 0.11
N SER A 232 -7.08 -2.52 -0.42
CA SER A 232 -7.13 -3.68 -1.32
C SER A 232 -5.92 -4.55 -1.07
N THR A 233 -6.07 -5.87 -1.06
CA THR A 233 -4.98 -6.80 -0.71
C THR A 233 -4.18 -7.24 -1.93
N PRO A 234 -2.96 -7.79 -1.75
CA PRO A 234 -2.14 -8.25 -2.87
C PRO A 234 -2.76 -9.36 -3.73
N GLU A 235 -3.67 -10.17 -3.17
CA GLU A 235 -4.38 -11.26 -3.88
C GLU A 235 -5.65 -10.77 -4.60
N SER A 236 -5.96 -9.48 -4.49
CA SER A 236 -7.22 -8.90 -4.95
C SER A 236 -7.27 -8.66 -6.45
N GLY A 237 -8.49 -8.54 -7.00
CA GLY A 237 -8.68 -8.12 -8.39
C GLY A 237 -8.18 -6.69 -8.64
N ILE A 238 -8.24 -5.82 -7.62
CA ILE A 238 -7.73 -4.44 -7.71
C ILE A 238 -6.21 -4.40 -7.80
N TYR A 239 -5.50 -5.25 -7.03
CA TYR A 239 -4.03 -5.35 -7.17
C TYR A 239 -3.64 -5.88 -8.56
N LYS A 240 -4.39 -6.88 -9.07
CA LYS A 240 -4.19 -7.36 -10.44
C LYS A 240 -4.41 -6.25 -11.45
N PHE A 241 -5.49 -5.47 -11.33
CA PHE A 241 -5.75 -4.32 -12.20
C PHE A 241 -4.57 -3.35 -12.24
N LEU A 242 -4.05 -2.96 -11.08
CA LEU A 242 -2.89 -2.06 -10.95
C LEU A 242 -1.62 -2.60 -11.62
N SER A 243 -1.33 -3.88 -11.43
CA SER A 243 -0.10 -4.51 -11.94
C SER A 243 -0.19 -4.93 -13.41
N THR A 244 -1.38 -5.25 -13.94
CA THR A 244 -1.57 -5.70 -15.32
C THR A 244 -2.21 -4.66 -16.23
N SER A 245 -2.57 -3.48 -15.70
CA SER A 245 -3.26 -2.39 -16.43
C SER A 245 -4.69 -2.68 -16.87
N GLU A 246 -5.18 -3.90 -16.68
CA GLU A 246 -6.51 -4.33 -17.10
C GLU A 246 -7.13 -5.36 -16.15
N LEU A 247 -8.46 -5.39 -16.11
CA LEU A 247 -9.22 -6.36 -15.33
C LEU A 247 -10.57 -6.64 -15.97
N ASN A 248 -10.84 -7.90 -16.30
CA ASN A 248 -12.18 -8.34 -16.64
C ASN A 248 -13.00 -8.52 -15.35
N ILE A 249 -13.91 -7.58 -15.07
CA ILE A 249 -14.66 -7.53 -13.81
C ILE A 249 -15.68 -8.67 -13.67
N LYS A 250 -16.08 -9.33 -14.77
CA LYS A 250 -17.00 -10.49 -14.72
C LYS A 250 -16.40 -11.71 -14.02
N LEU A 251 -15.07 -11.76 -13.89
CA LEU A 251 -14.37 -12.86 -13.23
C LEU A 251 -14.35 -12.73 -11.70
N TYR A 252 -14.93 -11.65 -11.16
CA TYR A 252 -14.85 -11.32 -9.75
C TYR A 252 -16.23 -10.97 -9.18
N ASP A 253 -16.47 -11.42 -7.94
CA ASP A 253 -17.53 -10.86 -7.11
C ASP A 253 -17.14 -9.42 -6.70
N ARG A 254 -17.98 -8.45 -7.06
CA ARG A 254 -17.80 -7.02 -6.74
C ARG A 254 -17.57 -6.75 -5.26
N LYS A 255 -18.18 -7.54 -4.35
CA LYS A 255 -18.04 -7.40 -2.90
C LYS A 255 -16.79 -8.09 -2.33
N GLN A 256 -16.01 -8.75 -3.18
CA GLN A 256 -14.74 -9.43 -2.86
C GLN A 256 -13.57 -8.84 -3.65
N LEU A 257 -13.82 -7.86 -4.52
CA LEU A 257 -12.86 -7.35 -5.50
C LEU A 257 -11.58 -6.81 -4.84
N SER A 258 -11.68 -6.28 -3.62
CA SER A 258 -10.56 -5.74 -2.83
C SER A 258 -9.86 -6.78 -1.94
N GLY A 259 -10.38 -8.00 -1.82
CA GLY A 259 -9.78 -9.07 -0.99
C GLY A 259 -9.89 -8.90 0.53
N GLN A 260 -10.28 -7.74 1.04
CA GLN A 260 -10.25 -7.41 2.49
C GLN A 260 -11.05 -8.35 3.40
N LYS A 261 -12.13 -8.98 2.91
CA LYS A 261 -13.02 -9.80 3.74
C LYS A 261 -12.37 -11.05 4.31
N ARG A 262 -11.21 -11.47 3.79
CA ARG A 262 -10.47 -12.67 4.21
C ARG A 262 -9.34 -12.37 5.20
N CYS A 263 -9.21 -11.12 5.61
CA CYS A 263 -8.07 -10.62 6.38
C CYS A 263 -8.40 -10.37 7.86
N ARG A 264 -9.41 -11.04 8.43
CA ARG A 264 -9.60 -11.01 9.89
C ARG A 264 -8.45 -11.77 10.56
N PRO A 265 -7.88 -11.30 11.68
CA PRO A 265 -6.76 -11.97 12.33
C PRO A 265 -6.96 -13.48 12.53
N ALA A 266 -8.11 -13.92 13.05
CA ALA A 266 -8.41 -15.35 13.24
C ALA A 266 -8.41 -16.19 11.94
N GLN A 267 -8.73 -15.58 10.79
CA GLN A 267 -8.68 -16.24 9.49
C GLN A 267 -7.25 -16.31 8.96
N VAL A 268 -6.50 -15.22 9.07
CA VAL A 268 -5.10 -15.12 8.64
C VAL A 268 -4.21 -16.10 9.42
N LEU A 269 -4.48 -16.28 10.71
CA LEU A 269 -3.71 -17.16 11.59
C LEU A 269 -4.14 -18.63 11.53
N GLY A 270 -5.17 -18.97 10.75
CA GLY A 270 -5.65 -20.35 10.61
C GLY A 270 -6.31 -20.94 11.86
N GLU A 271 -6.65 -20.10 12.86
CA GLU A 271 -7.30 -20.53 14.12
C GLU A 271 -8.75 -20.99 13.89
N LYS A 272 -9.37 -20.55 12.79
CA LYS A 272 -10.56 -21.17 12.24
C LYS A 272 -10.18 -22.04 11.04
N LYS A 273 -10.01 -23.34 11.28
CA LYS A 273 -10.36 -24.35 10.26
C LYS A 273 -11.88 -24.36 10.10
N GLU A 274 -12.45 -23.27 9.60
CA GLU A 274 -13.70 -23.42 8.89
C GLU A 274 -13.36 -24.35 7.72
N THR A 275 -13.95 -25.54 7.75
CA THR A 275 -14.02 -26.43 6.60
C THR A 275 -14.51 -25.60 5.43
N VAL A 276 -13.58 -25.10 4.60
CA VAL A 276 -13.90 -24.67 3.26
C VAL A 276 -14.20 -25.95 2.50
N GLY A 277 -15.40 -26.49 2.73
CA GLY A 277 -15.99 -27.44 1.81
C GLY A 277 -16.05 -26.78 0.44
N PRO A 278 -15.91 -27.53 -0.66
CA PRO A 278 -16.09 -27.01 -2.00
C PRO A 278 -17.58 -26.74 -2.22
N PHE A 279 -18.14 -25.71 -1.60
CA PHE A 279 -19.44 -25.18 -1.95
C PHE A 279 -19.42 -23.68 -1.69
N SER A 280 -19.17 -22.95 -2.78
CA SER A 280 -19.95 -21.76 -3.11
C SER A 280 -21.37 -21.95 -2.59
N SER A 281 -21.79 -21.13 -1.63
CA SER A 281 -23.21 -20.95 -1.38
C SER A 281 -23.89 -20.73 -2.72
N LEU A 282 -24.95 -21.49 -2.99
CA LEU A 282 -25.81 -21.34 -4.17
C LEU A 282 -26.46 -19.95 -4.29
N ASP A 283 -26.21 -19.04 -3.35
CA ASP A 283 -26.44 -17.59 -3.47
C ASP A 283 -25.48 -16.87 -4.43
N GLY A 284 -24.35 -17.47 -4.78
CA GLY A 284 -23.32 -16.87 -5.64
C GLY A 284 -23.63 -16.91 -7.13
N LEU A 285 -24.81 -17.40 -7.55
CA LEU A 285 -25.10 -17.60 -8.96
C LEU A 285 -25.66 -16.37 -9.69
N LEU A 286 -26.00 -15.26 -9.01
CA LEU A 286 -26.63 -14.09 -9.64
C LEU A 286 -26.31 -12.74 -8.97
N ASP A 287 -25.12 -12.52 -8.40
CA ASP A 287 -24.70 -11.14 -8.02
C ASP A 287 -24.14 -10.45 -9.30
N PHE A 288 -25.01 -10.28 -10.30
CA PHE A 288 -24.65 -9.63 -11.55
C PHE A 288 -24.34 -8.16 -11.28
N TRP A 289 -23.25 -7.69 -11.89
CA TRP A 289 -22.94 -6.28 -11.97
C TRP A 289 -24.10 -5.56 -12.65
N THR A 290 -24.65 -4.56 -11.98
CA THR A 290 -25.61 -3.64 -12.62
C THR A 290 -24.87 -2.74 -13.62
N ASP A 291 -25.55 -2.23 -14.65
CA ASP A 291 -24.95 -1.31 -15.63
C ASP A 291 -24.32 -0.07 -14.97
N GLU A 292 -24.92 0.41 -13.87
CA GLU A 292 -24.39 1.51 -13.06
C GLU A 292 -23.07 1.12 -12.37
N GLU A 293 -22.98 -0.09 -11.80
CA GLU A 293 -21.75 -0.59 -11.18
C GLU A 293 -20.67 -0.87 -12.22
N VAL A 294 -21.03 -1.42 -13.39
CA VAL A 294 -20.11 -1.58 -14.52
C VAL A 294 -19.56 -0.22 -14.92
N LYS A 295 -20.43 0.75 -15.20
CA LYS A 295 -20.02 2.13 -15.53
C LYS A 295 -19.15 2.77 -14.45
N THR A 296 -19.46 2.53 -13.17
CA THR A 296 -18.67 3.03 -12.04
C THR A 296 -17.25 2.47 -12.06
N ALA A 297 -17.11 1.16 -12.28
CA ALA A 297 -15.82 0.49 -12.32
C ALA A 297 -15.01 0.83 -13.58
N THR A 298 -15.61 0.67 -14.76
CA THR A 298 -14.90 0.68 -16.06
C THR A 298 -14.95 2.05 -16.74
N GLY A 299 -15.92 2.89 -16.38
CA GLY A 299 -16.24 4.14 -17.07
C GLY A 299 -17.24 3.99 -18.21
N ASP A 300 -17.63 2.76 -18.55
CA ASP A 300 -18.49 2.43 -19.69
C ASP A 300 -19.44 1.29 -19.30
N SER A 301 -20.75 1.55 -19.29
CA SER A 301 -21.78 0.57 -18.90
C SER A 301 -21.80 -0.70 -19.77
N GLU A 302 -21.31 -0.64 -21.00
CA GLU A 302 -21.32 -1.78 -21.92
C GLU A 302 -20.01 -2.59 -21.88
N CYS A 303 -18.95 -2.01 -21.32
CA CYS A 303 -17.62 -2.61 -21.26
C CYS A 303 -17.30 -3.16 -19.87
N HIS A 304 -17.03 -4.47 -19.80
CA HIS A 304 -16.63 -5.15 -18.56
C HIS A 304 -15.11 -5.30 -18.42
N LEU A 305 -14.34 -4.71 -19.33
CA LEU A 305 -12.89 -4.63 -19.22
C LEU A 305 -12.54 -3.26 -18.64
N ALA A 306 -12.18 -3.22 -17.36
CA ALA A 306 -11.57 -2.04 -16.78
C ALA A 306 -10.13 -1.93 -17.28
N VAL A 307 -9.70 -0.75 -17.72
CA VAL A 307 -8.33 -0.48 -18.15
C VAL A 307 -7.79 0.81 -17.52
N HIS A 308 -6.48 0.88 -17.32
CA HIS A 308 -5.77 2.11 -17.00
C HIS A 308 -4.48 2.25 -17.83
N PRO A 309 -4.00 3.48 -18.08
CA PRO A 309 -2.91 3.70 -19.03
C PRO A 309 -1.50 3.46 -18.47
N LEU A 310 -1.33 3.52 -17.14
CA LEU A 310 -0.01 3.39 -16.51
C LEU A 310 0.48 1.95 -16.50
N LYS A 311 1.77 1.71 -16.76
CA LYS A 311 2.43 0.43 -16.45
C LYS A 311 3.06 0.55 -15.06
N LEU A 312 2.48 -0.12 -14.07
CA LEU A 312 2.89 0.04 -12.68
C LEU A 312 3.53 -1.23 -12.12
N ASN A 313 4.59 -1.04 -11.36
CA ASN A 313 5.20 -2.06 -10.49
C ASN A 313 5.11 -1.60 -9.04
N SER A 314 5.00 -2.53 -8.10
CA SER A 314 5.11 -2.20 -6.67
C SER A 314 6.57 -2.22 -6.25
N SER A 315 7.01 -1.18 -5.53
CA SER A 315 8.40 -1.10 -5.04
C SER A 315 8.74 -2.23 -4.06
N TYR A 316 7.76 -2.70 -3.29
CA TYR A 316 7.98 -3.77 -2.33
C TYR A 316 8.00 -5.15 -3.01
N ALA A 317 7.17 -5.35 -4.04
CA ALA A 317 7.16 -6.60 -4.80
C ALA A 317 8.42 -6.80 -5.65
N THR A 318 9.09 -5.72 -6.08
CA THR A 318 10.29 -5.80 -6.92
C THR A 318 11.61 -5.81 -6.14
N VAL A 319 11.60 -5.40 -4.87
CA VAL A 319 12.77 -5.51 -3.98
C VAL A 319 12.67 -6.79 -3.17
N ASN A 320 13.73 -7.60 -3.21
CA ASN A 320 13.79 -8.86 -2.45
C ASN A 320 13.50 -8.61 -0.97
N GLY A 321 12.78 -9.52 -0.33
CA GLY A 321 12.55 -9.48 1.10
C GLY A 321 12.60 -10.87 1.73
N SER A 322 12.54 -10.91 3.06
CA SER A 322 12.54 -12.16 3.80
C SER A 322 11.17 -12.82 3.72
N ALA A 323 11.11 -14.16 3.61
CA ALA A 323 9.87 -14.91 3.75
C ALA A 323 9.18 -14.71 5.13
N SER A 324 9.89 -14.14 6.12
CA SER A 324 9.31 -13.76 7.41
C SER A 324 8.52 -12.46 7.38
N THR A 325 8.74 -11.60 6.39
CA THR A 325 8.10 -10.28 6.23
C THR A 325 7.37 -10.12 4.89
N ARG A 326 7.56 -11.06 3.95
CA ARG A 326 6.99 -11.04 2.60
C ARG A 326 6.12 -12.25 2.28
N GLY A 327 5.05 -12.00 1.54
CA GLY A 327 4.21 -13.02 0.90
C GLY A 327 4.81 -13.54 -0.41
N LEU A 328 4.09 -14.47 -1.05
CA LEU A 328 4.52 -15.11 -2.31
C LEU A 328 4.58 -14.13 -3.50
N ASN A 329 3.81 -13.04 -3.43
CA ASN A 329 3.79 -11.95 -4.41
C ASN A 329 4.91 -10.91 -4.17
N GLY A 330 5.78 -11.12 -3.18
CA GLY A 330 6.82 -10.16 -2.82
C GLY A 330 6.32 -8.95 -2.03
N GLU A 331 5.02 -8.86 -1.72
CA GLU A 331 4.47 -7.78 -0.90
C GLU A 331 4.67 -8.06 0.59
N PRO A 332 4.62 -7.03 1.47
CA PRO A 332 4.58 -7.24 2.91
C PRO A 332 3.46 -8.21 3.31
N LEU A 333 3.68 -8.99 4.37
CA LEU A 333 2.62 -9.80 4.96
C LEU A 333 1.53 -8.93 5.61
N ALA A 334 1.92 -7.79 6.18
CA ALA A 334 1.00 -6.80 6.70
C ALA A 334 1.57 -5.39 6.63
N THR A 335 0.69 -4.44 6.33
CA THR A 335 0.90 -2.99 6.48
C THR A 335 -0.08 -2.39 7.47
N SER A 336 -1.16 -3.09 7.85
CA SER A 336 -2.13 -2.67 8.85
C SER A 336 -2.49 -3.81 9.81
N TYR A 337 -2.69 -3.48 11.09
CA TYR A 337 -3.10 -4.46 12.10
C TYR A 337 -3.96 -3.85 13.22
N HIS A 338 -5.22 -4.27 13.28
CA HIS A 338 -6.14 -4.02 14.38
C HIS A 338 -7.05 -5.24 14.62
N SER A 339 -8.05 -5.15 15.51
CA SER A 339 -8.85 -6.31 15.95
C SER A 339 -9.65 -7.00 14.83
N LYS A 340 -9.87 -6.32 13.70
CA LYS A 340 -10.71 -6.79 12.58
C LYS A 340 -9.95 -6.95 11.25
N PHE A 341 -8.70 -6.50 11.18
CA PHE A 341 -7.91 -6.57 9.96
C PHE A 341 -6.44 -6.81 10.30
N LEU A 342 -5.81 -7.73 9.57
CA LEU A 342 -4.38 -7.96 9.54
C LEU A 342 -4.00 -8.29 8.09
N GLY A 343 -3.23 -7.41 7.45
CA GLY A 343 -2.85 -7.60 6.07
C GLY A 343 -2.26 -6.35 5.42
N THR A 344 -1.99 -6.45 4.12
CA THR A 344 -1.40 -5.37 3.33
C THR A 344 -2.49 -4.65 2.53
N VAL A 345 -2.51 -3.32 2.65
CA VAL A 345 -3.40 -2.42 1.90
C VAL A 345 -2.72 -1.14 1.43
N ASP A 346 -1.51 -0.88 1.91
CA ASP A 346 -0.71 0.29 1.56
C ASP A 346 0.31 -0.09 0.49
N TYR A 347 0.56 0.80 -0.47
CA TYR A 347 1.46 0.53 -1.58
C TYR A 347 2.24 1.77 -2.02
N LEU A 348 3.40 1.51 -2.63
CA LEU A 348 4.19 2.47 -3.40
C LEU A 348 4.35 1.91 -4.82
N TRP A 349 3.43 2.27 -5.71
CA TRP A 349 3.49 1.92 -7.12
C TRP A 349 4.38 2.89 -7.87
N TYR A 350 5.11 2.42 -8.89
CA TYR A 350 5.95 3.25 -9.74
C TYR A 350 5.86 2.84 -11.21
N SER A 351 6.03 3.81 -12.11
CA SER A 351 6.10 3.59 -13.57
C SER A 351 7.54 3.49 -14.09
N GLU A 352 7.68 3.17 -15.37
CA GLU A 352 8.96 3.25 -16.09
C GLU A 352 9.63 4.63 -15.92
N GLY A 353 10.97 4.66 -15.97
CA GLY A 353 11.79 5.87 -15.77
C GLY A 353 12.40 6.02 -14.38
N ILE A 354 11.92 5.29 -13.38
CA ILE A 354 12.52 5.18 -12.04
C ILE A 354 12.57 3.71 -11.60
N VAL A 355 13.48 3.40 -10.68
CA VAL A 355 13.63 2.07 -10.08
C VAL A 355 13.83 2.19 -8.57
N PRO A 356 13.24 1.30 -7.75
CA PRO A 356 13.52 1.25 -6.33
C PRO A 356 14.92 0.68 -6.11
N THR A 357 15.70 1.33 -5.24
CA THR A 357 17.04 0.88 -4.87
C THR A 357 17.07 0.17 -3.53
N ARG A 358 16.14 0.50 -2.63
CA ARG A 358 15.92 -0.18 -1.36
C ARG A 358 14.56 0.18 -0.77
N VAL A 359 14.02 -0.68 0.08
CA VAL A 359 12.79 -0.42 0.84
C VAL A 359 13.01 -0.60 2.34
N LEU A 360 12.29 0.18 3.15
CA LEU A 360 12.25 -0.04 4.59
C LEU A 360 11.32 -1.21 4.87
N ASP A 361 11.88 -2.34 5.25
CA ASP A 361 11.12 -3.56 5.48
C ASP A 361 10.05 -3.36 6.56
N THR A 362 8.95 -4.11 6.45
CA THR A 362 7.94 -4.21 7.50
C THR A 362 8.43 -5.20 8.57
N VAL A 363 7.51 -5.69 9.40
CA VAL A 363 7.82 -6.65 10.47
C VAL A 363 7.08 -7.95 10.26
N SER A 364 7.56 -9.00 10.93
CA SER A 364 6.92 -10.31 10.88
C SER A 364 5.55 -10.29 11.55
N ILE A 365 4.68 -11.20 11.12
CA ILE A 365 3.36 -11.38 11.76
C ILE A 365 3.54 -11.70 13.26
N SER A 366 4.52 -12.51 13.64
CA SER A 366 4.75 -12.86 15.04
C SER A 366 5.17 -11.67 15.90
N ASP A 367 5.91 -10.71 15.34
CA ASP A 367 6.25 -9.46 16.03
C ASP A 367 5.02 -8.55 16.17
N LEU A 368 4.16 -8.47 15.16
CA LEU A 368 2.90 -7.72 15.25
C LEU A 368 1.96 -8.31 16.32
N LEU A 369 1.78 -9.63 16.33
CA LEU A 369 0.93 -10.30 17.30
C LEU A 369 1.42 -10.13 18.74
N ARG A 370 2.74 -10.00 18.95
CA ARG A 370 3.32 -9.74 20.27
C ARG A 370 2.92 -8.38 20.84
N GLU A 371 2.58 -7.41 20.00
CA GLU A 371 2.06 -6.11 20.42
C GLU A 371 0.54 -6.13 20.68
N GLY A 372 -0.19 -7.17 20.24
CA GLY A 372 -1.63 -7.36 20.44
C GLY A 372 -2.56 -6.50 19.56
N GLY A 373 -2.00 -5.49 18.90
CA GLY A 373 -2.67 -4.56 17.99
C GLY A 373 -1.79 -3.34 17.78
N LEU A 374 -2.04 -2.60 16.71
CA LEU A 374 -1.48 -1.27 16.49
C LEU A 374 -2.60 -0.22 16.69
N PRO A 375 -2.29 1.03 17.10
CA PRO A 375 -0.98 1.57 17.51
C PRO A 375 -0.38 0.89 18.74
N CYS A 376 0.94 0.95 18.89
CA CYS A 376 1.64 0.29 20.00
C CYS A 376 2.69 1.21 20.66
N LYS A 377 3.63 0.63 21.43
CA LYS A 377 4.65 1.43 22.12
C LYS A 377 5.52 2.25 21.15
N LYS A 378 5.84 1.68 19.98
CA LYS A 378 6.82 2.21 19.01
C LYS A 378 6.21 2.65 17.67
N VAL A 379 4.93 2.39 17.43
CA VAL A 379 4.24 2.72 16.17
C VAL A 379 3.03 3.57 16.50
N GLY A 380 2.93 4.74 15.87
CA GLY A 380 1.91 5.75 16.17
C GLY A 380 0.58 5.59 15.43
N SER A 381 0.48 4.64 14.51
CA SER A 381 -0.70 4.33 13.70
C SER A 381 -1.06 2.85 13.81
N ASP A 382 -2.27 2.47 13.36
CA ASP A 382 -2.60 1.07 13.09
C ASP A 382 -2.03 0.53 11.78
N HIS A 383 -1.41 1.41 10.99
CA HIS A 383 -0.62 1.08 9.81
C HIS A 383 0.90 1.17 10.10
N LEU A 384 1.69 0.55 9.23
CA LEU A 384 3.14 0.69 9.15
C LEU A 384 3.48 1.57 7.96
N ALA A 385 4.28 2.62 8.17
CA ALA A 385 4.74 3.47 7.07
C ALA A 385 5.51 2.66 6.02
N LEU A 386 5.21 2.82 4.74
CA LEU A 386 6.05 2.31 3.66
C LEU A 386 7.08 3.35 3.27
N LEU A 387 8.33 2.94 3.07
CA LEU A 387 9.41 3.81 2.60
C LEU A 387 10.19 3.11 1.50
N SER A 388 10.36 3.78 0.37
CA SER A 388 11.19 3.31 -0.73
C SER A 388 12.15 4.41 -1.15
N GLU A 389 13.42 4.04 -1.31
CA GLU A 389 14.39 4.85 -2.03
C GLU A 389 14.29 4.51 -3.51
N PHE A 390 14.24 5.54 -4.35
CA PHE A 390 14.19 5.44 -5.79
C PHE A 390 15.41 6.14 -6.40
N SER A 391 15.73 5.72 -7.61
CA SER A 391 16.64 6.40 -8.51
C SER A 391 16.03 6.47 -9.91
N PHE A 392 16.37 7.51 -10.67
CA PHE A 392 16.02 7.56 -12.08
C PHE A 392 16.80 6.50 -12.87
N SER A 393 16.13 5.92 -13.87
CA SER A 393 16.72 4.87 -14.70
C SER A 393 17.70 5.46 -15.72
N VAL A 394 18.90 4.87 -15.80
CA VAL A 394 19.96 5.31 -16.73
C VAL A 394 19.52 5.19 -18.21
N ALA A 395 18.58 4.31 -18.52
CA ALA A 395 18.04 4.13 -19.88
C ALA A 395 17.27 5.35 -20.41
N HIS A 396 16.78 6.22 -19.53
CA HIS A 396 16.00 7.41 -19.89
C HIS A 396 16.80 8.73 -19.84
N ASN A 397 18.14 8.67 -19.70
CA ASN A 397 19.02 9.84 -19.65
C ASN A 397 19.21 10.59 -21.00
N LYS A 398 18.44 10.29 -22.04
CA LYS A 398 18.45 11.14 -23.24
C LYS A 398 17.52 12.33 -22.99
N SER A 399 18.13 13.46 -22.63
CA SER A 399 17.48 14.78 -22.52
C SER A 399 16.45 14.97 -23.62
N THR A 400 15.19 15.17 -23.23
CA THR A 400 14.23 15.85 -24.10
C THR A 400 14.46 17.33 -23.90
N ASP A 401 15.37 17.89 -24.71
CA ASP A 401 15.49 19.33 -24.90
C ASP A 401 14.19 19.83 -25.55
N ILE A 402 13.17 20.06 -24.73
CA ILE A 402 11.99 20.82 -25.11
C ILE A 402 12.07 22.13 -24.34
N THR A 403 12.54 23.15 -25.03
CA THR A 403 12.43 24.56 -24.67
C THR A 403 10.96 24.94 -24.52
N ALA A 404 10.40 24.72 -23.33
CA ALA A 404 9.10 25.27 -22.96
C ALA A 404 9.27 26.75 -22.59
N ALA A 405 8.82 27.63 -23.49
CA ALA A 405 8.72 29.06 -23.25
C ALA A 405 7.91 29.33 -21.97
N ALA A 406 8.51 30.07 -21.04
CA ALA A 406 7.86 30.48 -19.81
C ALA A 406 6.70 31.44 -20.10
N ALA A 407 5.49 31.00 -19.83
CA ALA A 407 4.34 31.87 -19.62
C ALA A 407 3.83 31.63 -18.19
N SER A 408 4.13 32.55 -17.28
CA SER A 408 3.59 32.56 -15.93
C SER A 408 2.08 32.84 -15.97
N PRO A 409 1.23 32.02 -15.33
CA PRO A 409 -0.12 32.44 -15.01
C PRO A 409 -0.09 33.28 -13.73
N ARG A 410 -0.66 34.49 -13.79
CA ARG A 410 -1.10 35.24 -12.61
C ARG A 410 -2.18 34.42 -11.91
N VAL A 411 -2.00 34.17 -10.61
CA VAL A 411 -3.06 33.66 -9.74
C VAL A 411 -3.66 34.87 -9.04
N ASP A 412 -4.87 35.23 -9.44
CA ASP A 412 -5.71 36.14 -8.66
C ASP A 412 -6.29 35.36 -7.47
N ILE A 413 -6.18 35.97 -6.30
CA ILE A 413 -6.67 35.46 -5.01
C ILE A 413 -8.11 35.97 -4.84
N GLU A 414 -9.07 35.05 -4.78
CA GLU A 414 -10.30 35.15 -3.97
C GLU A 414 -10.65 33.78 -3.38
#